data_AF-A0A7J7MDZ8-F1
#
_entry.id   AF-A0A7J7MDZ8-F1
#
_cell.length_a   1.000
_cell.length_b   1.000
_cell.length_c   1.000
_cell.angle_alpha   90.00
_cell.angle_beta   90.00
_cell.angle_gamma   90.00
#
_symmetry.space_group_name_H-M   'P 1'
#
loop_
_entity.id
_entity.type
_entity.pdbx_description
1 polymer ?
#
loop_
_entity_poly.entity_id
_entity_poly.type
_entity_poly.pdbx_seq_one_letter_code
_entity_poly.pdbx_strand_id
1 'polypeptide(L)'
;MLEVPGWNMVDEGGTLKLNRSWKVKSFTKGLELFQAVADIAEAEGHHPDLHLTGWNNVKIEIWTHSAGGLTENDYILASKINGLDLQQFLTRKAA
;
A
#
# COMPACT_ATOMS: atom_id res chain seq x y z
N MET A 1 8.81 18.17 4.01
CA MET A 1 8.51 17.07 3.07
C MET A 1 7.63 16.10 3.85
N LEU A 2 6.45 15.74 3.35
CA LEU A 2 5.59 14.78 4.05
C LEU A 2 6.27 13.40 3.98
N GLU A 3 6.61 12.84 5.13
CA GLU A 3 7.20 11.50 5.24
C GLU A 3 6.16 10.55 5.82
N VAL A 4 6.02 9.36 5.23
CA VAL A 4 5.17 8.29 5.75
C VAL A 4 6.05 7.06 5.98
N PRO A 5 6.35 6.72 7.25
CA PRO A 5 7.31 5.67 7.57
C PRO A 5 7.01 4.33 6.88
N GLY A 6 8.05 3.74 6.31
CA GLY A 6 7.98 2.43 5.64
C GLY A 6 7.48 2.44 4.20
N TRP A 7 7.06 3.60 3.67
CA TRP A 7 6.75 3.77 2.25
C TRP A 7 7.97 4.30 1.51
N ASN A 8 8.21 3.78 0.31
CA ASN A 8 9.24 4.31 -0.58
C ASN A 8 8.59 5.25 -1.57
N MET A 9 9.24 6.40 -1.80
CA MET A 9 8.91 7.27 -2.92
C MET A 9 9.73 6.81 -4.13
N VAL A 10 9.05 6.50 -5.23
CA VAL A 10 9.66 6.03 -6.48
C VAL A 10 9.23 6.91 -7.65
N ASP A 11 10.14 7.14 -8.59
CA ASP A 11 9.83 7.73 -9.89
C ASP A 11 9.69 6.59 -10.90
N GLU A 12 8.49 6.45 -11.47
CA GLU A 12 8.23 5.50 -12.55
C GLU A 12 7.77 6.27 -13.78
N GLY A 13 8.68 6.39 -14.76
CA GLY A 13 8.38 7.03 -16.05
C GLY A 13 8.02 8.51 -15.94
N GLY A 14 8.56 9.23 -14.95
CA GLY A 14 8.27 10.64 -14.70
C GLY A 14 7.06 10.87 -13.78
N THR A 15 6.47 9.81 -13.23
CA THR A 15 5.38 9.90 -12.25
C THR A 15 5.90 9.47 -10.89
N LEU A 16 5.88 10.38 -9.92
CA LEU A 16 6.19 10.06 -8.53
C LEU A 16 5.05 9.28 -7.89
N LYS A 17 5.39 8.20 -7.18
CA LYS A 17 4.46 7.31 -6.49
C LYS A 17 4.99 6.89 -5.13
N LEU A 18 4.10 6.53 -4.22
CA LEU A 18 4.44 5.83 -2.98
C LEU A 18 4.24 4.33 -3.19
N ASN A 19 5.18 3.52 -2.72
CA ASN A 19 4.99 2.07 -2.68
C ASN A 19 5.35 1.45 -1.34
N ARG A 20 4.71 0.33 -1.03
CA ARG A 20 5.08 -0.51 0.10
C ARG A 20 4.75 -1.97 -0.19
N SER A 21 5.65 -2.85 0.23
CA SER A 21 5.57 -4.28 -0.08
C SER A 21 5.71 -5.14 1.17
N TRP A 22 5.01 -6.27 1.17
CA TRP A 22 5.07 -7.26 2.23
C TRP A 22 4.97 -8.69 1.70
N LYS A 23 5.48 -9.65 2.48
CA LYS A 23 5.26 -11.08 2.25
C LYS A 23 4.20 -11.63 3.19
N VAL A 24 3.08 -12.08 2.63
CA VAL A 24 1.93 -12.63 3.38
C VAL A 24 2.04 -14.14 3.57
N LYS A 25 1.36 -14.68 4.59
CA LYS A 25 1.44 -16.12 4.96
C LYS A 25 0.84 -17.04 3.90
N SER A 26 -0.14 -16.58 3.14
CA SER A 26 -0.85 -17.33 2.11
C SER A 26 -1.48 -16.37 1.10
N PHE A 27 -1.94 -16.93 -0.03
CA PHE A 27 -2.73 -16.19 -1.01
C PHE A 27 -3.98 -15.54 -0.39
N THR A 28 -4.70 -16.29 0.44
CA THR A 28 -5.90 -15.78 1.14
C THR A 28 -5.56 -14.65 2.10
N LYS A 29 -4.42 -14.68 2.80
CA LYS A 29 -3.98 -13.54 3.62
C LYS A 29 -3.61 -12.32 2.80
N GLY A 30 -3.17 -12.49 1.56
CA GLY A 30 -3.02 -11.39 0.60
C GLY A 30 -4.36 -10.73 0.28
N LEU A 31 -5.38 -11.54 -0.01
CA LEU A 31 -6.74 -11.03 -0.27
C LEU A 31 -7.37 -10.37 0.95
N GLU A 32 -7.19 -10.92 2.15
CA GLU A 32 -7.68 -10.30 3.39
C GLU A 32 -7.01 -8.95 3.66
N LEU A 33 -5.68 -8.84 3.42
CA LEU A 33 -4.98 -7.56 3.54
C LEU A 33 -5.52 -6.55 2.52
N PHE A 34 -5.80 -6.98 1.28
CA PHE A 34 -6.43 -6.11 0.27
C PHE A 34 -7.81 -5.65 0.67
N GLN A 35 -8.63 -6.50 1.27
CA GLN A 35 -9.93 -6.06 1.78
C GLN A 35 -9.78 -4.96 2.83
N ALA A 36 -8.87 -5.14 3.79
CA ALA A 36 -8.63 -4.13 4.82
C ALA A 36 -8.12 -2.79 4.26
N VAL A 37 -7.29 -2.84 3.20
CA VAL A 37 -6.83 -1.64 2.49
C VAL A 37 -7.97 -1.01 1.68
N ALA A 38 -8.79 -1.81 1.03
CA ALA A 38 -9.94 -1.34 0.26
C ALA A 38 -10.95 -0.60 1.15
N ASP A 39 -11.25 -1.13 2.33
CA ASP A 39 -12.16 -0.48 3.29
C ASP A 39 -11.66 0.94 3.69
N ILE A 40 -10.35 1.10 3.84
CA ILE A 40 -9.73 2.42 4.09
C ILE A 40 -9.81 3.30 2.84
N ALA A 41 -9.45 2.75 1.68
CA ALA A 41 -9.45 3.47 0.41
C ALA A 41 -10.84 4.05 0.06
N GLU A 42 -11.89 3.25 0.23
CA GLU A 42 -13.28 3.66 0.02
C GLU A 42 -13.71 4.76 1.01
N ALA A 43 -13.31 4.66 2.28
CA ALA A 43 -13.58 5.68 3.28
C ALA A 43 -12.89 7.03 2.96
N GLU A 44 -11.71 6.98 2.34
CA GLU A 44 -10.99 8.18 1.88
C GLU A 44 -11.44 8.68 0.49
N GLY A 45 -12.16 7.87 -0.27
CA GLY A 45 -12.44 8.13 -1.68
C GLY A 45 -11.17 8.20 -2.54
N HIS A 46 -10.10 7.52 -2.13
CA HIS A 46 -8.81 7.51 -2.82
C HIS A 46 -8.27 6.09 -2.90
N HIS A 47 -8.03 5.61 -4.13
CA HIS A 47 -7.84 4.19 -4.39
C HIS A 47 -6.39 3.90 -4.78
N PRO A 48 -5.72 2.96 -4.09
CA PRO A 48 -4.39 2.54 -4.44
C PRO A 48 -4.42 1.38 -5.45
N ASP A 49 -3.30 1.17 -6.14
CA ASP A 49 -3.07 -0.03 -6.92
C ASP A 49 -2.63 -1.18 -5.99
N LEU A 50 -3.29 -2.33 -6.13
CA LEU A 50 -3.08 -3.52 -5.31
C LEU A 50 -2.52 -4.67 -6.15
N HIS A 51 -1.29 -5.12 -5.85
CA HIS A 51 -0.63 -6.18 -6.61
C HIS A 51 -0.32 -7.39 -5.74
N LEU A 52 -0.81 -8.56 -6.12
CA LEU A 52 -0.47 -9.85 -5.51
C LEU A 52 0.28 -10.71 -6.52
N THR A 53 1.59 -10.82 -6.37
CA THR A 53 2.47 -11.53 -7.30
C THR A 53 3.13 -12.73 -6.65
N GLY A 54 3.30 -13.81 -7.42
CA GLY A 54 3.92 -15.04 -6.91
C GLY A 54 3.26 -15.54 -5.62
N TRP A 55 1.92 -15.55 -5.58
CA TRP A 55 1.03 -16.01 -4.50
C TRP A 55 1.15 -15.36 -3.11
N ASN A 56 2.23 -14.66 -2.77
CA ASN A 56 2.41 -14.05 -1.44
C ASN A 56 3.13 -12.70 -1.38
N ASN A 57 3.49 -12.12 -2.52
CA ASN A 57 4.12 -10.81 -2.52
C ASN A 57 3.04 -9.77 -2.76
N VAL A 58 2.69 -9.04 -1.71
CA VAL A 58 1.78 -7.90 -1.78
C VAL A 58 2.61 -6.65 -2.02
N LYS A 59 2.23 -5.84 -3.01
CA LYS A 59 2.68 -4.46 -3.20
C LYS A 59 1.45 -3.57 -3.26
N ILE A 60 1.50 -2.46 -2.54
CA ILE A 60 0.54 -1.37 -2.65
C ILE A 60 1.26 -0.18 -3.27
N GLU A 61 0.64 0.46 -4.25
CA GLU A 61 1.16 1.63 -4.93
C GLU A 61 0.11 2.75 -4.89
N ILE A 62 0.54 3.98 -4.59
CA ILE A 62 -0.37 5.11 -4.37
C ILE A 62 0.15 6.34 -5.12
N TRP A 63 -0.69 6.90 -5.96
CA TRP A 63 -0.50 8.23 -6.57
C TRP A 63 -1.83 8.77 -7.08
N THR A 64 -1.86 10.07 -7.35
CA THR A 64 -3.04 10.73 -7.90
C THR A 64 -2.92 10.83 -9.42
N HIS A 65 -3.63 9.97 -10.16
CA HIS A 65 -3.60 9.93 -11.63
C HIS A 65 -3.87 11.28 -12.29
N SER A 66 -4.88 12.01 -11.83
CA SER A 66 -5.28 13.31 -12.39
C SER A 66 -4.24 14.42 -12.15
N ALA A 67 -3.37 14.25 -11.16
CA ALA A 67 -2.28 15.19 -10.86
C ALA A 67 -0.95 14.79 -11.53
N GLY A 68 -0.88 13.60 -12.13
CA GLY A 68 0.37 13.08 -12.70
C GLY A 68 1.46 12.79 -11.66
N GLY A 69 1.10 12.55 -10.40
CA GLY A 69 2.06 12.34 -9.32
C GLY A 69 1.44 12.35 -7.93
N LEU A 70 2.26 12.69 -6.93
CA LEU A 70 1.86 12.71 -5.53
C LEU A 70 1.11 13.98 -5.12
N THR A 71 0.06 13.80 -4.34
CA THR A 71 -0.71 14.82 -3.63
C THR A 71 -0.78 14.46 -2.15
N GLU A 72 -1.32 15.36 -1.34
CA GLU A 72 -1.51 15.12 0.10
C GLU A 72 -2.36 13.88 0.40
N ASN A 73 -3.37 13.61 -0.41
CA ASN A 73 -4.26 12.45 -0.24
C ASN A 73 -3.51 11.11 -0.35
N ASP A 74 -2.44 11.05 -1.15
CA ASP A 74 -1.60 9.85 -1.27
C ASP A 74 -0.90 9.55 0.06
N TYR A 75 -0.40 10.59 0.74
CA TYR A 75 0.25 10.45 2.05
C TYR A 75 -0.76 10.17 3.16
N ILE A 76 -1.96 10.75 3.11
CA ILE A 76 -3.04 10.48 4.07
C ILE A 76 -3.45 9.00 3.99
N LEU A 77 -3.70 8.48 2.79
CA LEU A 77 -4.06 7.09 2.58
C LEU A 77 -2.93 6.14 3.04
N ALA A 78 -1.69 6.43 2.65
CA ALA A 78 -0.51 5.67 3.08
C ALA A 78 -0.38 5.62 4.62
N SER A 79 -0.63 6.75 5.29
CA SER A 79 -0.60 6.86 6.75
C SER A 79 -1.72 6.05 7.42
N LYS A 80 -2.93 6.04 6.84
CA LYS A 80 -4.05 5.23 7.35
C LYS A 80 -3.79 3.74 7.19
N ILE A 81 -3.21 3.31 6.06
CA ILE A 81 -2.79 1.92 5.84
C ILE A 81 -1.73 1.49 6.86
N ASN A 82 -0.82 2.39 7.28
CA ASN A 82 0.14 2.10 8.35
C ASN A 82 -0.52 1.76 9.69
N GLY A 83 -1.76 2.21 9.93
CA GLY A 83 -2.52 1.91 11.13
C GLY A 83 -3.07 0.48 11.20
N LEU A 84 -2.99 -0.30 10.12
CA LEU A 84 -3.43 -1.69 10.10
C LEU A 84 -2.53 -2.57 10.98
N ASP A 85 -3.14 -3.46 11.78
CA ASP A 85 -2.39 -4.56 12.40
C ASP A 85 -2.02 -5.59 11.34
N LEU A 86 -0.77 -5.53 10.90
CA LEU A 86 -0.25 -6.39 9.85
C LEU A 86 0.12 -7.80 10.35
N GLN A 87 0.27 -8.03 11.66
CA GLN A 87 0.81 -9.29 12.20
C GLN A 87 -0.02 -10.52 11.81
N GLN A 88 -1.33 -10.34 11.64
CA GLN A 88 -2.22 -11.40 11.20
C GLN A 88 -1.98 -11.84 9.75
N PHE A 89 -1.54 -10.93 8.87
CA PHE A 89 -1.34 -11.20 7.44
C PHE A 89 0.08 -11.68 7.10
N LEU A 90 1.09 -11.11 7.75
CA LEU A 90 2.48 -11.23 7.31
C LEU A 90 3.15 -12.51 7.75
N THR A 91 3.98 -13.09 6.88
CA THR A 91 4.89 -14.17 7.29
C THR A 91 5.68 -13.73 8.53
N ARG A 92 5.73 -14.58 9.55
CA ARG A 92 6.72 -14.43 10.61
C ARG A 92 8.07 -14.85 10.03
N LYS A 93 8.70 -14.04 9.20
CA LYS A 93 10.15 -14.17 9.05
C LYS A 93 10.76 -13.43 10.23
N ALA A 94 11.28 -14.23 11.17
CA ALA A 94 12.15 -13.79 12.23
C ALA A 94 13.36 -13.07 11.63
N ALA A 95 13.81 -12.02 12.35
CA ALA A 95 15.12 -11.35 12.31
C ALA A 95 15.91 -11.43 10.99
#